data_AF-A0A8J6BNP4-F1
#
_entry.id   AF-A0A8J6BNP4-F1
#
_cell.length_a   1.000
_cell.length_b   1.000
_cell.length_c   1.000
_cell.angle_alpha   90.00
_cell.angle_beta   90.00
_cell.angle_gamma   90.00
#
_symmetry.space_group_name_H-M   'P 1'
#
loop_
_entity.id
_entity.type
_entity.pdbx_description
1 polymer ?
#
loop_
_entity_poly.entity_id
_entity_poly.type
_entity_poly.pdbx_seq_one_letter_code
_entity_poly.pdbx_strand_id
1 'polypeptide(L)'
;VDDIGHRLHEALVKNTTSWVLYNLASFYWRIKNEPFHVVECAMRALHFSSRHNKDIALLNMANVLHRAHFSADAAILVHSALDVSPGLDVSMDSLMLGEYNHSVLCYDRVLESRPFFYEADKRKKAVLCQQKLEQKLEAQHRSLQRTLNELKEYQKQHDHYLRQQEVLEKHKLIQEEQILRNIIHETQMAKEAQLGNHQICQIGSRKHSLHCPWDLPVRYHRGDIFENVDHVLFGDDTSSALMTSINLDLQANQSILLQRSPVSRSAIKVWGLDAASFHQETDSLWPKKTDCAKRFPTVPPPEELPKYYLPPGQPGLRQIDTGSDLHTPDCTSLPEMRKNESLQRLLMEVEGRLDLQQLKPDRHAQQALQSLLNNLSISEDELKLSLYHSFAQPAGPVWSVLNEAALYWRAIGNYTQAITCLRRALNLAPTQNQHIPLVNLANLLMHHGFHLDASKLLVQARTLDRSEPLVLLSLGNAYLSLKNLSGALQVFRAVLDLNRGCPECRDSLQMIRCLQ
;
A
#
# COMPACT_ATOMS: atom_id res chain seq x y z
N VAL A 1 -28.00 17.02 -32.14
CA VAL A 1 -26.61 16.98 -32.63
C VAL A 1 -26.56 16.36 -34.02
N ASP A 2 -27.23 15.22 -34.26
CA ASP A 2 -27.22 14.54 -35.57
C ASP A 2 -27.78 15.36 -36.73
N ASP A 3 -28.85 16.15 -36.52
CA ASP A 3 -29.38 17.07 -37.55
C ASP A 3 -28.32 18.11 -38.01
N ILE A 4 -27.45 18.58 -37.10
CA ILE A 4 -26.35 19.50 -37.44
C ILE A 4 -25.32 18.79 -38.33
N GLY A 5 -25.02 17.52 -38.05
CA GLY A 5 -24.12 16.71 -38.86
C GLY A 5 -24.62 16.53 -40.29
N HIS A 6 -25.91 16.22 -40.47
CA HIS A 6 -26.52 16.07 -41.80
C HIS A 6 -26.49 17.38 -42.60
N ARG A 7 -26.81 18.52 -41.97
CA ARG A 7 -26.76 19.84 -42.62
C ARG A 7 -25.34 20.26 -42.98
N LEU A 8 -24.36 20.00 -42.11
CA LEU A 8 -22.95 20.27 -42.40
C LEU A 8 -22.45 19.40 -43.57
N HIS A 9 -22.85 18.13 -43.61
CA HIS A 9 -22.52 17.24 -44.72
C HIS A 9 -23.12 17.74 -46.04
N GLU A 10 -24.42 18.06 -46.07
CA GLU A 10 -25.07 18.59 -47.28
C GLU A 10 -24.42 19.92 -47.74
N ALA A 11 -24.06 20.79 -46.80
CA ALA A 11 -23.37 22.05 -47.10
C ALA A 11 -21.96 21.84 -47.65
N LEU A 12 -21.21 20.87 -47.11
CA LEU A 12 -19.87 20.51 -47.59
C LEU A 12 -19.89 19.85 -48.98
N VAL A 13 -20.93 19.07 -49.29
CA VAL A 13 -21.13 18.51 -50.64
C VAL A 13 -21.36 19.62 -51.66
N LYS A 14 -22.09 20.68 -51.28
CA LYS A 14 -22.33 21.85 -52.15
C LYS A 14 -21.12 22.77 -52.25
N ASN A 15 -20.31 22.88 -51.18
CA ASN A 15 -19.15 23.76 -51.13
C ASN A 15 -17.96 23.06 -50.43
N THR A 16 -17.09 22.46 -51.24
CA THR A 16 -15.96 21.65 -50.79
C THR A 16 -14.72 22.45 -50.38
N THR A 17 -14.72 23.79 -50.56
CA THR A 17 -13.57 24.65 -50.24
C THR A 17 -13.86 25.62 -49.09
N SER A 18 -15.03 25.52 -48.46
CA SER A 18 -15.38 26.42 -47.35
C SER A 18 -14.64 26.07 -46.06
N TRP A 19 -13.67 26.91 -45.70
CA TRP A 19 -12.93 26.78 -44.44
C TRP A 19 -13.83 26.91 -43.19
N VAL A 20 -14.91 27.70 -43.28
CA VAL A 20 -15.88 27.87 -42.18
C VAL A 20 -16.64 26.56 -41.92
N LEU A 21 -17.10 25.89 -42.99
CA LEU A 21 -17.81 24.61 -42.86
C LEU A 21 -16.90 23.53 -42.29
N TYR A 22 -15.63 23.47 -42.70
CA TYR A 22 -14.66 22.54 -42.11
C TYR A 22 -14.35 22.83 -40.64
N ASN A 23 -14.28 24.11 -40.23
CA ASN A 23 -14.13 24.48 -38.83
C ASN A 23 -15.35 24.05 -37.99
N LEU A 24 -16.57 24.24 -38.50
CA LEU A 24 -17.79 23.76 -37.85
C LEU A 24 -17.87 22.23 -37.80
N ALA A 25 -17.45 21.55 -38.86
CA ALA A 25 -17.36 20.09 -38.90
C ALA A 25 -16.36 19.56 -37.85
N SER A 26 -15.22 20.23 -37.67
CA SER A 26 -14.27 19.90 -36.61
C SER A 26 -14.92 20.00 -35.21
N PHE A 27 -15.70 21.05 -34.93
CA PHE A 27 -16.45 21.14 -33.67
C PHE A 27 -17.51 20.06 -33.51
N TYR A 28 -18.23 19.71 -34.57
CA TYR A 28 -19.19 18.61 -34.56
C TYR A 28 -18.53 17.27 -34.20
N TRP A 29 -17.41 16.93 -34.85
CA TRP A 29 -16.68 15.70 -34.56
C TRP A 29 -16.06 15.69 -33.15
N ARG A 30 -15.74 16.86 -32.58
CA ARG A 30 -15.32 16.97 -31.17
C ARG A 30 -16.44 16.61 -30.22
N ILE A 31 -17.69 16.98 -30.52
CA ILE A 31 -18.86 16.60 -29.71
C ILE A 31 -19.15 15.11 -29.83
N LYS A 32 -18.95 14.52 -31.02
CA LYS A 32 -19.09 13.08 -31.28
C LYS A 32 -17.92 12.24 -30.76
N ASN A 33 -16.84 12.86 -30.32
CA ASN A 33 -15.64 12.22 -29.79
C ASN A 33 -14.89 11.34 -30.80
N GLU A 34 -14.82 11.76 -32.07
CA GLU A 34 -14.13 11.06 -33.16
C GLU A 34 -12.83 11.79 -33.58
N PRO A 35 -11.68 11.48 -32.96
CA PRO A 35 -10.48 12.34 -33.02
C PRO A 35 -9.86 12.44 -34.41
N PHE A 36 -9.92 11.35 -35.20
CA PHE A 36 -9.39 11.34 -36.57
C PHE A 36 -10.08 12.39 -37.45
N HIS A 37 -11.41 12.41 -37.43
CA HIS A 37 -12.23 13.33 -38.21
C HIS A 37 -12.07 14.78 -37.74
N VAL A 38 -11.84 15.00 -36.44
CA VAL A 38 -11.57 16.33 -35.88
C VAL A 38 -10.30 16.94 -36.50
N VAL A 39 -9.20 16.19 -36.47
CA VAL A 39 -7.90 16.66 -36.99
C VAL A 39 -8.00 16.86 -38.49
N GLU A 40 -8.58 15.91 -39.21
CA GLU A 40 -8.72 15.99 -40.67
C GLU A 40 -9.55 17.21 -41.10
N CYS A 41 -10.67 17.49 -40.43
CA CYS A 41 -11.48 18.68 -40.70
C CYS A 41 -10.75 19.97 -40.30
N ALA A 42 -10.01 19.98 -39.19
CA ALA A 42 -9.21 21.13 -38.77
C ALA A 42 -8.07 21.44 -39.77
N MET A 43 -7.39 20.41 -40.29
CA MET A 43 -6.34 20.56 -41.30
C MET A 43 -6.91 21.11 -42.62
N ARG A 44 -8.07 20.61 -43.07
CA ARG A 44 -8.75 21.15 -44.27
C ARG A 44 -9.22 22.58 -44.07
N ALA A 45 -9.74 22.91 -42.89
CA ALA A 45 -10.09 24.30 -42.55
C ALA A 45 -8.86 25.22 -42.63
N LEU A 46 -7.72 24.77 -42.10
CA LEU A 46 -6.46 25.52 -42.16
C LEU A 46 -5.94 25.67 -43.60
N HIS A 47 -6.06 24.64 -44.42
CA HIS A 47 -5.62 24.65 -45.82
C HIS A 47 -6.43 25.64 -46.66
N PHE A 48 -7.76 25.64 -46.52
CA PHE A 48 -8.65 26.51 -47.31
C PHE A 48 -8.81 27.92 -46.73
N SER A 49 -8.32 28.18 -45.50
CA SER A 49 -8.40 29.51 -44.89
C SER A 49 -7.51 30.54 -45.62
N SER A 50 -8.08 31.70 -45.91
CA SER A 50 -7.34 32.87 -46.41
C SER A 50 -6.37 33.40 -45.34
N ARG A 51 -5.27 34.06 -45.74
CA ARG A 51 -4.25 34.58 -44.81
C ARG A 51 -4.82 35.37 -43.63
N HIS A 52 -5.83 36.23 -43.83
CA HIS A 52 -6.43 37.06 -42.78
C HIS A 52 -7.35 36.31 -41.80
N ASN A 53 -7.91 35.17 -42.20
CA ASN A 53 -8.84 34.37 -41.37
C ASN A 53 -8.20 33.06 -40.88
N LYS A 54 -6.88 32.96 -41.06
CA LYS A 54 -6.10 31.76 -40.75
C LYS A 54 -5.93 31.59 -39.24
N ASP A 55 -6.01 32.69 -38.50
CA ASP A 55 -6.05 32.77 -37.05
C ASP A 55 -7.11 31.85 -36.43
N ILE A 56 -8.35 31.88 -36.93
CA ILE A 56 -9.46 31.05 -36.43
C ILE A 56 -9.17 29.55 -36.64
N ALA A 57 -8.63 29.17 -37.79
CA ALA A 57 -8.29 27.78 -38.09
C ALA A 57 -7.08 27.30 -37.26
N LEU A 58 -6.06 28.15 -37.08
CA LEU A 58 -4.89 27.87 -36.25
C LEU A 58 -5.27 27.66 -34.79
N LEU A 59 -6.14 28.52 -34.23
CA LEU A 59 -6.64 28.37 -32.87
C LEU A 59 -7.49 27.11 -32.68
N ASN A 60 -8.31 26.74 -33.67
CA ASN A 60 -9.08 25.50 -33.60
C ASN A 60 -8.14 24.29 -33.55
N MET A 61 -7.12 24.25 -34.41
CA MET A 61 -6.11 23.19 -34.41
C MET A 61 -5.32 23.15 -33.10
N ALA A 62 -4.90 24.31 -32.58
CA ALA A 62 -4.20 24.39 -31.30
C ALA A 62 -5.05 23.84 -30.14
N ASN A 63 -6.34 24.17 -30.10
CA ASN A 63 -7.26 23.63 -29.10
C ASN A 63 -7.41 22.11 -29.19
N VAL A 64 -7.37 21.55 -30.39
CA VAL A 64 -7.38 20.09 -30.58
C VAL A 64 -6.08 19.46 -30.05
N LEU A 65 -4.93 20.02 -30.40
CA LEU A 65 -3.62 19.53 -29.97
C LEU A 65 -3.41 19.63 -28.44
N HIS A 66 -3.81 20.74 -27.83
CA HIS A 66 -3.69 20.92 -26.38
C HIS A 66 -4.54 19.91 -25.60
N ARG A 67 -5.76 19.61 -26.08
CA ARG A 67 -6.60 18.55 -25.49
C ARG A 67 -6.04 17.15 -25.70
N ALA A 68 -5.26 16.96 -26.75
CA ALA A 68 -4.51 15.73 -26.99
C ALA A 68 -3.15 15.70 -26.25
N HIS A 69 -2.91 16.65 -25.32
CA HIS A 69 -1.68 16.79 -24.53
C HIS A 69 -0.43 17.21 -25.32
N PHE A 70 -0.57 17.63 -26.58
CA PHE A 70 0.50 18.24 -27.37
C PHE A 70 0.53 19.76 -27.18
N SER A 71 0.68 20.19 -25.92
CA SER A 71 0.62 21.61 -25.55
C SER A 71 1.73 22.45 -26.18
N ALA A 72 2.93 21.89 -26.34
CA ALA A 72 4.05 22.61 -26.96
C ALA A 72 3.77 22.95 -28.43
N ASP A 73 3.29 21.99 -29.22
CA ASP A 73 2.92 22.22 -30.62
C ASP A 73 1.73 23.17 -30.74
N ALA A 74 0.77 23.04 -29.82
CA ALA A 74 -0.36 23.95 -29.74
C ALA A 74 0.10 25.39 -29.47
N ALA A 75 1.15 25.61 -28.65
CA ALA A 75 1.72 26.93 -28.40
C ALA A 75 2.25 27.59 -29.67
N ILE A 76 2.98 26.82 -30.49
CA ILE A 76 3.54 27.31 -31.75
C ILE A 76 2.41 27.78 -32.67
N LEU A 77 1.33 27.00 -32.79
CA LEU A 77 0.18 27.38 -33.61
C LEU A 77 -0.53 28.62 -33.09
N VAL A 78 -0.65 28.75 -31.77
CA VAL A 78 -1.25 29.92 -31.13
C VAL A 78 -0.41 31.18 -31.36
N HIS A 79 0.91 31.11 -31.20
CA HIS A 79 1.80 32.24 -31.53
C HIS A 79 1.69 32.63 -33.00
N SER A 80 1.63 31.66 -33.91
CA SER A 80 1.43 31.94 -35.34
C SER A 80 0.06 32.58 -35.65
N ALA A 81 -0.95 32.35 -34.82
CA ALA A 81 -2.25 33.01 -34.95
C ALA A 81 -2.22 34.47 -34.48
N LEU A 82 -1.42 34.79 -33.46
CA LEU A 82 -1.21 36.17 -32.97
C LEU A 82 -0.54 37.06 -34.03
N ASP A 83 0.43 36.51 -34.77
CA ASP A 83 1.12 37.24 -35.85
C ASP A 83 0.15 37.67 -36.97
N VAL A 84 -0.97 36.95 -37.15
CA VAL A 84 -1.98 37.22 -38.18
C VAL A 84 -3.01 38.24 -37.69
N SER A 85 -3.44 38.12 -36.42
CA SER A 85 -4.47 38.98 -35.81
C SER A 85 -4.03 39.45 -34.42
N PRO A 86 -3.37 40.61 -34.30
CA PRO A 86 -2.90 41.12 -33.01
C PRO A 86 -4.03 41.55 -32.05
N GLY A 87 -5.28 41.57 -32.52
CA GLY A 87 -6.47 41.83 -31.69
C GLY A 87 -7.12 40.57 -31.08
N LEU A 88 -6.51 39.40 -31.26
CA LEU A 88 -7.04 38.09 -30.85
C LEU A 88 -6.57 37.67 -29.44
N ASP A 89 -6.30 38.65 -28.56
CA ASP A 89 -5.86 38.44 -27.17
C ASP A 89 -6.84 37.56 -26.36
N VAL A 90 -8.10 37.41 -26.80
CA VAL A 90 -9.17 36.68 -26.10
C VAL A 90 -9.06 35.14 -26.26
N SER A 91 -8.31 34.64 -27.24
CA SER A 91 -8.22 33.18 -27.49
C SER A 91 -6.99 32.50 -26.88
N MET A 92 -6.00 33.26 -26.41
CA MET A 92 -4.82 32.74 -25.71
C MET A 92 -5.18 31.99 -24.42
N ASP A 93 -6.33 32.35 -23.85
CA ASP A 93 -6.89 31.90 -22.59
C ASP A 93 -7.12 30.38 -22.47
N SER A 94 -7.18 29.63 -23.57
CA SER A 94 -7.45 28.18 -23.54
C SER A 94 -6.22 27.28 -23.56
N LEU A 95 -5.01 27.82 -23.77
CA LEU A 95 -3.78 27.05 -23.77
C LEU A 95 -2.94 27.40 -22.53
N MET A 96 -3.12 26.60 -21.48
CA MET A 96 -2.35 26.70 -20.25
C MET A 96 -0.93 26.17 -20.50
N LEU A 97 -0.01 27.07 -20.86
CA LEU A 97 1.37 26.73 -21.26
C LEU A 97 2.40 26.86 -20.12
N GLY A 98 1.96 26.85 -18.85
CA GLY A 98 2.86 26.96 -17.70
C GLY A 98 3.39 28.38 -17.45
N GLU A 99 3.26 29.30 -18.40
CA GLU A 99 3.54 30.73 -18.21
C GLU A 99 2.35 31.47 -17.58
N TYR A 100 2.04 31.13 -16.32
CA TYR A 100 0.90 31.69 -15.59
C TYR A 100 0.89 33.22 -15.58
N ASN A 101 2.05 33.86 -15.50
CA ASN A 101 2.17 35.32 -15.48
C ASN A 101 1.68 35.95 -16.79
N HIS A 102 2.02 35.34 -17.93
CA HIS A 102 1.58 35.83 -19.23
C HIS A 102 0.08 35.63 -19.41
N SER A 103 -0.43 34.45 -19.01
CA SER A 103 -1.87 34.17 -19.04
C SER A 103 -2.66 35.17 -18.20
N VAL A 104 -2.20 35.51 -16.99
CA VAL A 104 -2.85 36.51 -16.12
C VAL A 104 -2.90 37.89 -16.78
N LEU A 105 -1.80 38.33 -17.42
CA LEU A 105 -1.75 39.59 -18.14
C LEU A 105 -2.76 39.64 -19.32
N CYS A 106 -2.94 38.55 -20.05
CA CYS A 106 -3.95 38.46 -21.12
C CYS A 106 -5.36 38.66 -20.56
N TYR A 107 -5.73 37.97 -19.48
CA TYR A 107 -7.03 38.15 -18.84
C TYR A 107 -7.26 39.58 -18.34
N ASP A 108 -6.21 40.22 -17.81
CA ASP A 108 -6.30 41.61 -17.35
C ASP A 108 -6.61 42.58 -18.50
N ARG A 109 -5.94 42.45 -19.65
CA ARG A 109 -6.25 43.25 -20.84
C ARG A 109 -7.67 43.01 -21.37
N VAL A 110 -8.14 41.76 -21.35
CA VAL A 110 -9.51 41.43 -21.76
C VAL A 110 -10.52 42.10 -20.83
N LEU A 111 -10.28 42.08 -19.52
CA LEU A 111 -11.15 42.72 -18.53
C LEU A 111 -11.09 44.26 -18.60
N GLU A 112 -9.94 44.85 -18.95
CA GLU A 112 -9.83 46.29 -19.25
C GLU A 112 -10.67 46.68 -20.46
N SER A 113 -10.67 45.86 -21.52
CA SER A 113 -11.47 46.11 -22.73
C SER A 113 -12.97 45.81 -22.54
N ARG A 114 -13.32 44.82 -21.71
CA ARG A 114 -14.68 44.34 -21.45
C ARG A 114 -14.86 44.03 -19.95
N PRO A 115 -15.21 45.04 -19.13
CA PRO A 115 -15.23 44.90 -17.66
C PRO A 115 -16.31 43.94 -17.11
N PHE A 116 -17.31 43.54 -17.91
CA PHE A 116 -18.37 42.61 -17.50
C PHE A 116 -18.26 41.22 -18.13
N PHE A 117 -17.09 40.82 -18.64
CA PHE A 117 -16.89 39.49 -19.21
C PHE A 117 -16.57 38.44 -18.12
N TYR A 118 -17.62 37.85 -17.55
CA TYR A 118 -17.54 36.91 -16.42
C TYR A 118 -16.67 35.67 -16.70
N GLU A 119 -16.66 35.18 -17.94
CA GLU A 119 -15.89 34.02 -18.35
C GLU A 119 -14.37 34.24 -18.24
N ALA A 120 -13.88 35.44 -18.57
CA ALA A 120 -12.46 35.78 -18.43
C ALA A 120 -12.05 35.88 -16.96
N ASP A 121 -12.82 36.54 -16.11
CA ASP A 121 -12.52 36.65 -14.67
C ASP A 121 -12.50 35.26 -14.00
N LYS A 122 -13.45 34.40 -14.34
CA LYS A 122 -13.49 33.02 -13.84
C LYS A 122 -12.25 32.22 -14.26
N ARG A 123 -11.81 32.36 -15.52
CA ARG A 123 -10.62 31.67 -16.03
C ARG A 123 -9.33 32.23 -15.42
N LYS A 124 -9.21 33.55 -15.26
CA LYS A 124 -8.10 34.20 -14.53
C LYS A 124 -7.94 33.62 -13.13
N LYS A 125 -9.03 33.52 -12.37
CA LYS A 125 -9.04 32.91 -11.03
C LYS A 125 -8.62 31.44 -11.05
N ALA A 126 -9.02 30.69 -12.09
CA ALA A 126 -8.58 29.30 -12.26
C ALA A 126 -7.07 29.19 -12.52
N VAL A 127 -6.51 30.07 -13.35
CA VAL A 127 -5.06 30.15 -13.64
C VAL A 127 -4.27 30.43 -12.36
N LEU A 128 -4.69 31.42 -11.57
CA LEU A 128 -4.04 31.77 -10.29
C LEU A 128 -4.14 30.63 -9.28
N CYS A 129 -5.27 29.91 -9.24
CA CYS A 129 -5.45 28.74 -8.39
C CYS A 129 -4.47 27.62 -8.79
N GLN A 130 -4.36 27.35 -10.10
CA GLN A 130 -3.46 26.33 -10.63
C GLN A 130 -1.99 26.67 -10.34
N GLN A 131 -1.59 27.94 -10.54
CA GLN A 131 -0.25 28.42 -10.21
C GLN A 131 0.10 28.18 -8.73
N LYS A 132 -0.82 28.53 -7.82
CA LYS A 132 -0.62 28.36 -6.37
C LYS A 132 -0.57 26.88 -5.97
N LEU A 133 -1.34 26.03 -6.64
CA LEU A 133 -1.33 24.58 -6.43
C LEU A 133 0.02 24.00 -6.84
N GLU A 134 0.52 24.35 -8.02
CA GLU A 134 1.81 23.88 -8.53
C GLU A 134 2.97 24.32 -7.63
N GLN A 135 2.99 25.58 -7.21
CA GLN A 135 3.99 26.08 -6.25
C GLN A 135 4.00 25.29 -4.93
N LYS A 136 2.82 24.94 -4.41
CA LYS A 136 2.71 24.12 -3.19
C LYS A 136 3.18 22.69 -3.41
N LEU A 137 2.85 22.09 -4.55
CA LEU A 137 3.30 20.74 -4.91
C LEU A 137 4.83 20.69 -5.07
N GLU A 138 5.42 21.67 -5.74
CA GLU A 138 6.88 21.79 -5.83
C GLU A 138 7.54 21.96 -4.47
N ALA A 139 6.98 22.79 -3.59
CA ALA A 139 7.50 22.97 -2.24
C ALA A 139 7.44 21.67 -1.43
N GLN A 140 6.34 20.92 -1.52
CA GLN A 140 6.22 19.59 -0.91
C GLN A 140 7.22 18.61 -1.50
N HIS A 141 7.40 18.61 -2.83
CA HIS A 141 8.38 17.75 -3.49
C HIS A 141 9.81 18.03 -3.00
N ARG A 142 10.20 19.30 -2.93
CA ARG A 142 11.52 19.71 -2.39
C ARG A 142 11.68 19.33 -0.92
N SER A 143 10.63 19.47 -0.12
CA SER A 143 10.64 19.06 1.30
C SER A 143 10.83 17.55 1.44
N LEU A 144 10.11 16.76 0.63
CA LEU A 144 10.21 15.30 0.65
C LEU A 144 11.57 14.81 0.15
N GLN A 145 12.17 15.51 -0.80
CA GLN A 145 13.55 15.24 -1.20
C GLN A 145 14.54 15.49 -0.06
N ARG A 146 14.34 16.54 0.75
CA ARG A 146 15.19 16.78 1.94
C ARG A 146 15.04 15.69 2.98
N THR A 147 13.81 15.30 3.34
CA THR A 147 13.61 14.22 4.33
C THR A 147 14.14 12.88 3.84
N LEU A 148 14.05 12.61 2.53
CA LEU A 148 14.63 11.42 1.94
C LEU A 148 16.17 11.44 1.99
N ASN A 149 16.79 12.61 1.82
CA ASN A 149 18.24 12.76 1.99
C ASN A 149 18.67 12.60 3.46
N GLU A 150 17.92 13.18 4.40
CA GLU A 150 18.15 13.02 5.85
C GLU A 150 18.01 11.56 6.28
N LEU A 151 16.98 10.85 5.78
CA LEU A 151 16.77 9.43 6.07
C LEU A 151 17.90 8.56 5.52
N LYS A 152 18.40 8.87 4.32
CA LYS A 152 19.58 8.20 3.76
C LYS A 152 20.82 8.44 4.60
N GLU A 153 20.99 9.65 5.13
CA GLU A 153 22.12 9.97 6.00
C GLU A 153 22.03 9.24 7.34
N TYR A 154 20.84 9.22 7.95
CA TYR A 154 20.58 8.45 9.17
C TYR A 154 20.84 6.95 8.96
N GLN A 155 20.40 6.39 7.83
CA GLN A 155 20.64 4.99 7.50
C GLN A 155 22.14 4.68 7.41
N LYS A 156 22.94 5.55 6.77
CA LYS A 156 24.40 5.40 6.74
C LYS A 156 25.02 5.41 8.13
N GLN A 157 24.58 6.33 9.00
CA GLN A 157 25.06 6.41 10.37
C GLN A 157 24.69 5.16 11.18
N HIS A 158 23.46 4.67 11.02
CA HIS A 158 23.00 3.45 11.66
C HIS A 158 23.82 2.23 11.21
N ASP A 159 24.06 2.08 9.90
CA ASP A 159 24.89 1.00 9.35
C ASP A 159 26.34 1.10 9.86
N HIS A 160 26.88 2.32 9.99
CA HIS A 160 28.21 2.53 10.58
C HIS A 160 28.26 2.08 12.04
N TYR A 161 27.26 2.45 12.84
CA TYR A 161 27.15 2.03 14.23
C TYR A 161 27.07 0.50 14.38
N LEU A 162 26.23 -0.16 13.58
CA LEU A 162 26.10 -1.62 13.60
C LEU A 162 27.43 -2.31 13.28
N ARG A 163 28.19 -1.81 12.30
CA ARG A 163 29.53 -2.35 11.99
C ARG A 163 30.50 -2.16 13.16
N GLN A 164 30.48 -1.00 13.81
CA GLN A 164 31.31 -0.79 15.00
C GLN A 164 30.93 -1.76 16.13
N GLN A 165 29.62 -1.98 16.34
CA GLN A 165 29.15 -2.93 17.33
C GLN A 165 29.60 -4.37 17.02
N GLU A 166 29.50 -4.81 15.77
CA GLU A 166 29.97 -6.14 15.36
C GLU A 166 31.49 -6.31 15.57
N VAL A 167 32.28 -5.27 15.26
CA VAL A 167 33.71 -5.26 15.53
C VAL A 167 33.98 -5.33 17.04
N LEU A 168 33.25 -4.58 17.86
CA LEU A 168 33.38 -4.63 19.32
C LEU A 168 33.00 -6.00 19.87
N GLU A 169 31.95 -6.63 19.35
CA GLU A 169 31.55 -7.99 19.73
C GLU A 169 32.60 -9.04 19.34
N LYS A 170 33.28 -8.88 18.19
CA LYS A 170 34.40 -9.75 17.80
C LYS A 170 35.63 -9.58 18.67
N HIS A 171 35.92 -8.35 19.14
CA HIS A 171 37.04 -8.06 20.04
C HIS A 171 36.69 -8.27 21.52
N LYS A 172 35.42 -8.55 21.83
CA LYS A 172 34.99 -8.93 23.16
C LYS A 172 35.48 -10.35 23.43
N LEU A 173 36.58 -10.46 24.18
CA LEU A 173 37.05 -11.74 24.68
C LEU A 173 35.91 -12.40 25.47
N ILE A 174 35.75 -13.71 25.26
CA ILE A 174 34.84 -14.50 26.10
C ILE A 174 35.28 -14.29 27.55
N GLN A 175 34.33 -14.04 28.45
CA GLN A 175 34.62 -13.67 29.84
C GLN A 175 35.60 -14.67 30.49
N GLU A 176 35.50 -15.94 30.10
CA GLU A 176 36.39 -17.04 30.49
C GLU A 176 37.83 -16.89 29.98
N GLU A 177 38.06 -16.47 28.73
CA GLU A 177 39.41 -16.22 28.21
C GLU A 177 40.07 -15.01 28.88
N GLN A 178 39.28 -14.00 29.24
CA GLN A 178 39.79 -12.83 29.96
C GLN A 178 40.12 -13.16 31.41
N ILE A 179 39.30 -13.98 32.07
CA ILE A 179 39.59 -14.55 33.39
C ILE A 179 40.84 -15.43 33.32
N LEU A 180 40.96 -16.31 32.32
CA LEU A 180 42.12 -17.19 32.15
C LEU A 180 43.40 -16.39 31.91
N ARG A 181 43.37 -15.34 31.08
CA ARG A 181 44.50 -14.43 30.88
C ARG A 181 44.88 -13.71 32.18
N ASN A 182 43.91 -13.26 32.97
CA ASN A 182 44.17 -12.65 34.27
C ASN A 182 44.79 -13.67 35.24
N ILE A 183 44.30 -14.91 35.28
CA ILE A 183 44.89 -15.97 36.12
C ILE A 183 46.32 -16.28 35.68
N ILE A 184 46.59 -16.41 34.38
CA ILE A 184 47.94 -16.63 33.85
C ILE A 184 48.86 -15.46 34.20
N HIS A 185 48.39 -14.23 34.07
CA HIS A 185 49.14 -13.04 34.45
C HIS A 185 49.45 -13.01 35.95
N GLU A 186 48.44 -13.17 36.82
CA GLU A 186 48.63 -13.16 38.28
C GLU A 186 49.51 -14.32 38.75
N THR A 187 49.40 -15.51 38.15
CA THR A 187 50.26 -16.65 38.48
C THR A 187 51.70 -16.45 38.01
N GLN A 188 51.91 -15.82 36.87
CA GLN A 188 53.24 -15.43 36.39
C GLN A 188 53.85 -14.36 37.30
N MET A 189 53.09 -13.33 37.66
CA MET A 189 53.50 -12.27 38.60
C MET A 189 53.83 -12.85 39.98
N ALA A 190 53.03 -13.80 40.48
CA ALA A 190 53.31 -14.50 41.73
C ALA A 190 54.58 -15.36 41.64
N LYS A 191 54.82 -16.01 40.50
CA LYS A 191 56.07 -16.75 40.24
C LYS A 191 57.27 -15.83 40.21
N GLU A 192 57.19 -14.70 39.52
CA GLU A 192 58.27 -13.71 39.43
C GLU A 192 58.52 -13.02 40.77
N ALA A 193 57.49 -12.82 41.59
CA ALA A 193 57.63 -12.33 42.96
C ALA A 193 58.26 -13.38 43.91
N GLN A 194 57.95 -14.66 43.73
CA GLN A 194 58.55 -15.76 44.52
C GLN A 194 59.97 -16.11 44.07
N LEU A 195 60.24 -16.03 42.78
CA LEU A 195 61.54 -16.27 42.15
C LEU A 195 62.34 -14.98 41.94
N GLY A 196 62.00 -13.89 42.65
CA GLY A 196 62.58 -12.54 42.48
C GLY A 196 64.04 -12.60 42.08
N ASN A 197 64.49 -11.76 41.14
CA ASN A 197 65.75 -11.83 40.37
C ASN A 197 67.04 -12.10 41.20
N HIS A 198 67.15 -13.26 41.81
CA HIS A 198 68.27 -13.66 42.62
C HIS A 198 69.28 -14.32 41.69
N GLN A 199 70.15 -13.53 41.09
CA GLN A 199 71.37 -14.06 40.48
C GLN A 199 72.27 -14.61 41.60
N ILE A 200 72.15 -15.91 41.88
CA ILE A 200 73.00 -16.59 42.85
C ILE A 200 74.34 -16.92 42.17
N CYS A 201 75.32 -16.03 42.31
CA CYS A 201 76.71 -16.35 41.94
C CYS A 201 77.39 -17.09 43.09
N GLN A 202 77.64 -18.39 42.94
CA GLN A 202 78.46 -19.16 43.87
C GLN A 202 79.95 -18.88 43.60
N ILE A 203 80.62 -18.23 44.54
CA ILE A 203 82.09 -18.11 44.55
C ILE A 203 82.66 -19.25 45.41
N GLY A 204 83.74 -19.86 44.91
CA GLY A 204 84.27 -21.16 45.35
C GLY A 204 84.46 -21.40 46.86
N SER A 205 84.20 -22.66 47.21
CA SER A 205 84.57 -23.45 48.41
C SER A 205 84.31 -22.95 49.83
N ARG A 206 83.59 -21.85 50.07
CA ARG A 206 82.89 -21.62 51.36
C ARG A 206 81.49 -21.05 51.15
N LYS A 207 80.49 -21.74 51.72
CA LYS A 207 79.05 -21.42 51.66
C LYS A 207 78.71 -20.04 52.24
N HIS A 208 78.95 -18.97 51.48
CA HIS A 208 78.36 -17.65 51.72
C HIS A 208 77.69 -17.19 50.43
N SER A 209 76.37 -17.03 50.46
CA SER A 209 75.57 -16.41 49.39
C SER A 209 75.50 -14.91 49.66
N LEU A 210 76.02 -14.09 48.76
CA LEU A 210 75.79 -12.64 48.80
C LEU A 210 74.47 -12.33 48.09
N HIS A 211 73.51 -11.76 48.82
CA HIS A 211 72.30 -11.15 48.24
C HIS A 211 72.60 -9.71 47.84
N CYS A 212 72.31 -9.33 46.61
CA CYS A 212 72.31 -7.94 46.19
C CYS A 212 70.99 -7.27 46.63
N PRO A 213 70.98 -6.11 47.31
CA PRO A 213 69.76 -5.48 47.83
C PRO A 213 69.09 -4.49 46.87
N TRP A 214 69.59 -4.34 45.64
CA TRP A 214 69.02 -3.42 44.65
C TRP A 214 68.60 -4.13 43.37
N ASP A 215 67.38 -4.67 43.39
CA ASP A 215 66.65 -5.04 42.19
C ASP A 215 65.81 -3.84 41.73
N LEU A 216 66.25 -3.17 40.66
CA LEU A 216 65.38 -2.26 39.91
C LEU A 216 64.60 -3.09 38.87
N PRO A 217 63.27 -2.90 38.76
CA PRO A 217 62.45 -3.71 37.87
C PRO A 217 62.76 -3.40 36.40
N VAL A 218 63.11 -4.43 35.64
CA VAL A 218 63.26 -4.34 34.19
C VAL A 218 61.88 -4.54 33.55
N ARG A 219 61.40 -3.58 32.74
CA ARG A 219 60.18 -3.74 31.94
C ARG A 219 60.53 -4.21 30.54
N TYR A 220 59.89 -5.30 30.10
CA TYR A 220 60.01 -5.82 28.74
C TYR A 220 58.93 -5.21 27.85
N HIS A 221 59.31 -4.59 26.73
CA HIS A 221 58.36 -4.17 25.70
C HIS A 221 58.34 -5.21 24.56
N ARG A 222 57.12 -5.59 24.16
CA ARG A 222 56.84 -6.66 23.18
C ARG A 222 56.82 -6.06 21.77
N GLY A 223 57.64 -6.59 20.86
CA GLY A 223 57.58 -6.26 19.43
C GLY A 223 56.46 -7.00 18.70
N ASP A 224 56.10 -6.52 17.50
CA ASP A 224 54.90 -6.93 16.74
C ASP A 224 54.92 -8.35 16.14
N ILE A 225 55.98 -9.14 16.35
CA ILE A 225 56.05 -10.53 15.89
C ILE A 225 56.57 -11.43 17.02
N PHE A 226 55.82 -12.49 17.32
CA PHE A 226 56.15 -13.50 18.32
C PHE A 226 57.48 -14.18 17.96
N GLU A 227 58.60 -13.79 18.58
CA GLU A 227 59.53 -14.71 19.28
C GLU A 227 60.86 -14.12 19.79
N ASN A 228 61.24 -12.86 19.56
CA ASN A 228 62.47 -12.31 20.16
C ASN A 228 62.29 -10.92 20.78
N VAL A 229 62.96 -10.69 21.92
CA VAL A 229 63.04 -9.36 22.58
C VAL A 229 64.17 -8.59 21.93
N ASP A 230 63.85 -7.57 21.13
CA ASP A 230 64.88 -6.83 20.39
C ASP A 230 65.76 -5.98 21.31
N HIS A 231 65.23 -5.12 22.19
CA HIS A 231 66.06 -4.29 23.08
C HIS A 231 65.41 -4.02 24.46
N VAL A 232 66.24 -3.82 25.49
CA VAL A 232 65.81 -3.45 26.86
C VAL A 232 66.13 -1.98 27.12
N LEU A 233 65.12 -1.20 27.48
CA LEU A 233 65.24 0.22 27.82
C LEU A 233 64.81 0.48 29.27
N PHE A 234 65.48 1.44 29.90
CA PHE A 234 65.21 1.87 31.27
C PHE A 234 64.73 3.32 31.27
N GLY A 235 63.47 3.56 31.68
CA GLY A 235 62.95 4.90 32.01
C GLY A 235 62.11 5.61 30.93
N ASP A 236 61.05 6.24 31.45
CA ASP A 236 59.89 7.02 30.95
C ASP A 236 59.72 7.57 29.51
N ASP A 237 58.46 7.42 29.09
CA ASP A 237 57.55 8.25 28.27
C ASP A 237 57.83 8.59 26.79
N THR A 238 56.96 8.10 25.89
CA THR A 238 55.91 8.90 25.18
C THR A 238 55.29 8.12 24.00
N SER A 239 53.98 8.30 23.83
CA SER A 239 53.12 7.67 22.82
C SER A 239 53.21 8.34 21.44
N SER A 240 53.13 7.55 20.36
CA SER A 240 52.73 8.07 19.04
C SER A 240 51.85 7.07 18.29
N ALA A 241 50.77 7.58 17.69
CA ALA A 241 50.05 6.92 16.61
C ALA A 241 49.51 7.99 15.65
N LEU A 242 49.73 7.78 14.35
CA LEU A 242 49.09 8.47 13.24
C LEU A 242 48.27 7.45 12.43
N MET A 243 47.08 7.87 12.03
CA MET A 243 46.12 7.12 11.23
C MET A 243 46.59 6.92 9.78
N THR A 244 46.04 5.92 9.08
CA THR A 244 45.39 6.18 7.77
C THR A 244 44.50 5.03 7.30
N SER A 245 43.43 5.44 6.63
CA SER A 245 42.34 4.69 6.03
C SER A 245 42.66 4.21 4.61
N ILE A 246 41.97 3.15 4.15
CA ILE A 246 41.80 2.84 2.72
C ILE A 246 40.32 2.57 2.42
N ASN A 247 39.82 3.28 1.40
CA ASN A 247 38.50 3.16 0.78
C ASN A 247 38.36 1.88 -0.04
N LEU A 248 37.14 1.36 -0.16
CA LEU A 248 36.75 0.58 -1.34
C LEU A 248 35.25 0.74 -1.66
N ASP A 249 34.99 1.21 -2.88
CA ASP A 249 33.69 1.26 -3.55
C ASP A 249 33.16 -0.14 -3.88
N LEU A 250 31.83 -0.35 -3.86
CA LEU A 250 31.16 -1.35 -4.70
C LEU A 250 29.64 -1.12 -4.86
N GLN A 251 29.31 -0.81 -6.13
CA GLN A 251 28.16 -1.19 -6.97
C GLN A 251 26.79 -1.52 -6.34
N ALA A 252 25.81 -0.70 -6.73
CA ALA A 252 24.39 -0.92 -6.54
C ALA A 252 23.81 -1.90 -7.58
N ASN A 253 23.09 -2.92 -7.11
CA ASN A 253 22.12 -3.66 -7.92
C ASN A 253 20.69 -3.32 -7.51
N GLN A 254 19.89 -3.18 -8.56
CA GLN A 254 18.56 -2.58 -8.65
C GLN A 254 17.48 -3.31 -7.85
N SER A 255 16.56 -2.55 -7.24
CA SER A 255 15.23 -3.02 -6.89
C SER A 255 14.19 -2.31 -7.78
N ILE A 256 13.44 -3.14 -8.52
CA ILE A 256 12.37 -2.77 -9.43
C ILE A 256 11.16 -2.31 -8.59
N LEU A 257 10.83 -1.03 -8.65
CA LEU A 257 9.57 -0.47 -8.14
C LEU A 257 8.57 -0.36 -9.29
N LEU A 258 7.52 -1.20 -9.24
CA LEU A 258 6.30 -1.03 -10.02
C LEU A 258 5.48 0.13 -9.43
N GLN A 259 5.82 1.36 -9.79
CA GLN A 259 4.92 2.51 -9.69
C GLN A 259 4.09 2.61 -10.97
N ARG A 260 2.80 2.28 -10.90
CA ARG A 260 1.82 2.69 -11.91
C ARG A 260 1.02 3.86 -11.35
N SER A 261 1.00 4.95 -12.11
CA SER A 261 0.21 6.16 -11.86
C SER A 261 -1.30 5.88 -11.96
N PRO A 262 -2.14 6.65 -11.24
CA PRO A 262 -3.59 6.48 -11.27
C PRO A 262 -4.13 6.99 -12.62
N VAL A 263 -4.61 6.08 -13.46
CA VAL A 263 -5.34 6.41 -14.70
C VAL A 263 -6.78 6.75 -14.31
N SER A 264 -7.29 7.92 -14.71
CA SER A 264 -8.71 8.24 -14.60
C SER A 264 -9.50 7.36 -15.58
N ARG A 265 -10.42 6.52 -15.08
CA ARG A 265 -11.31 5.70 -15.92
C ARG A 265 -12.73 6.27 -15.91
N SER A 266 -13.37 6.27 -17.08
CA SER A 266 -14.79 6.53 -17.25
C SER A 266 -15.63 5.52 -16.47
N ALA A 267 -16.76 5.97 -15.90
CA ALA A 267 -17.67 5.22 -15.04
C ALA A 267 -18.48 4.10 -15.73
N ILE A 268 -17.99 3.53 -16.83
CA ILE A 268 -18.75 2.64 -17.72
C ILE A 268 -18.15 1.24 -17.62
N LYS A 269 -18.89 0.32 -16.97
CA LYS A 269 -18.56 -1.06 -16.54
C LYS A 269 -18.02 -1.21 -15.11
N VAL A 270 -18.83 -0.85 -14.12
CA VAL A 270 -18.75 -1.48 -12.79
C VAL A 270 -19.60 -2.76 -12.85
N TRP A 271 -19.00 -3.92 -12.55
CA TRP A 271 -19.66 -5.24 -12.43
C TRP A 271 -20.54 -5.71 -13.61
N GLY A 272 -20.18 -5.34 -14.84
CA GLY A 272 -20.86 -5.87 -16.04
C GLY A 272 -22.31 -5.39 -16.23
N LEU A 273 -22.74 -4.30 -15.57
CA LEU A 273 -24.07 -3.72 -15.76
C LEU A 273 -24.21 -3.08 -17.16
N ASP A 274 -25.31 -3.40 -17.86
CA ASP A 274 -25.66 -2.81 -19.14
C ASP A 274 -25.98 -1.31 -19.02
N ALA A 275 -25.69 -0.55 -20.08
CA ALA A 275 -25.87 0.91 -20.12
C ALA A 275 -27.31 1.37 -19.84
N ALA A 276 -28.30 0.50 -20.05
CA ALA A 276 -29.72 0.79 -19.79
C ALA A 276 -30.07 0.83 -18.29
N SER A 277 -29.43 -0.01 -17.47
CA SER A 277 -29.65 -0.08 -16.01
C SER A 277 -28.98 1.05 -15.25
N PHE A 278 -27.97 1.68 -15.87
CA PHE A 278 -27.14 2.74 -15.27
C PHE A 278 -27.95 4.01 -14.95
N HIS A 279 -28.98 4.32 -15.74
CA HIS A 279 -29.76 5.55 -15.58
C HIS A 279 -30.71 5.55 -14.37
N GLN A 280 -31.12 4.38 -13.86
CA GLN A 280 -32.05 4.28 -12.72
C GLN A 280 -31.35 4.25 -11.35
N GLU A 281 -30.07 3.85 -11.27
CA GLU A 281 -29.31 3.72 -10.00
C GLU A 281 -28.21 4.80 -9.82
N THR A 282 -28.23 5.89 -10.60
CA THR A 282 -27.18 6.93 -10.55
C THR A 282 -27.04 7.59 -9.18
N ASP A 283 -28.16 7.91 -8.50
CA ASP A 283 -28.14 8.54 -7.18
C ASP A 283 -27.75 7.57 -6.03
N SER A 284 -27.91 6.25 -6.21
CA SER A 284 -27.53 5.24 -5.19
C SER A 284 -26.07 4.79 -5.30
N LEU A 285 -25.51 4.76 -6.51
CA LEU A 285 -24.13 4.36 -6.80
C LEU A 285 -23.14 5.54 -6.79
N TRP A 286 -23.62 6.77 -7.01
CA TRP A 286 -22.78 7.97 -7.04
C TRP A 286 -23.30 9.05 -6.08
N PRO A 287 -23.07 8.90 -4.76
CA PRO A 287 -23.56 9.85 -3.78
C PRO A 287 -23.00 11.25 -4.04
N LYS A 288 -23.84 12.29 -3.92
CA LYS A 288 -23.40 13.68 -4.06
C LYS A 288 -22.49 14.04 -2.89
N LYS A 289 -21.59 15.01 -3.06
CA LYS A 289 -20.69 15.48 -2.00
C LYS A 289 -21.43 15.89 -0.72
N THR A 290 -22.63 16.47 -0.87
CA THR A 290 -23.52 16.83 0.24
C THR A 290 -24.06 15.61 0.99
N ASP A 291 -24.30 14.51 0.28
CA ASP A 291 -24.84 13.28 0.87
C ASP A 291 -23.72 12.51 1.59
N CYS A 292 -22.52 12.51 1.02
CA CYS A 292 -21.32 12.02 1.70
C CYS A 292 -21.03 12.78 3.00
N ALA A 293 -21.09 14.11 2.97
CA ALA A 293 -20.88 14.92 4.17
C ALA A 293 -21.94 14.67 5.27
N LYS A 294 -23.15 14.22 4.89
CA LYS A 294 -24.23 13.87 5.83
C LYS A 294 -24.14 12.42 6.34
N ARG A 295 -23.88 11.45 5.46
CA ARG A 295 -23.86 10.01 5.80
C ARG A 295 -22.51 9.52 6.33
N PHE A 296 -21.42 10.05 5.81
CA PHE A 296 -20.05 9.66 6.15
C PHE A 296 -19.20 10.91 6.42
N PRO A 297 -19.51 11.70 7.48
CA PRO A 297 -18.72 12.88 7.83
C PRO A 297 -17.28 12.53 8.21
N THR A 298 -17.08 11.35 8.77
CA THR A 298 -15.80 10.77 9.16
C THR A 298 -15.76 9.29 8.78
N VAL A 299 -14.55 8.72 8.72
CA VAL A 299 -14.39 7.27 8.55
C VAL A 299 -15.10 6.56 9.72
N PRO A 300 -15.98 5.57 9.46
CA PRO A 300 -16.64 4.83 10.53
C PRO A 300 -15.63 4.17 11.46
N PRO A 301 -15.91 4.10 12.77
CA PRO A 301 -15.05 3.38 13.70
C PRO A 301 -14.99 1.88 13.35
N PRO A 302 -13.91 1.17 13.74
CA PRO A 302 -13.72 -0.25 13.40
C PRO A 302 -14.88 -1.17 13.78
N GLU A 303 -15.61 -0.82 14.84
CA GLU A 303 -16.77 -1.55 15.37
C GLU A 303 -17.98 -1.49 14.43
N GLU A 304 -18.14 -0.40 13.67
CA GLU A 304 -19.25 -0.18 12.73
C GLU A 304 -18.95 -0.68 11.32
N LEU A 305 -17.68 -0.92 10.97
CA LEU A 305 -17.31 -1.44 9.66
C LEU A 305 -17.89 -2.86 9.46
N PRO A 306 -18.46 -3.19 8.29
CA PRO A 306 -19.07 -4.49 8.06
C PRO A 306 -18.02 -5.61 8.12
N LYS A 307 -18.37 -6.72 8.78
CA LYS A 307 -17.56 -7.94 8.83
C LYS A 307 -18.28 -9.05 8.08
N TYR A 308 -17.68 -9.51 6.99
CA TYR A 308 -18.33 -10.42 6.07
C TYR A 308 -18.24 -11.88 6.53
N TYR A 309 -19.12 -12.71 5.96
CA TYR A 309 -19.04 -14.16 5.99
C TYR A 309 -19.02 -14.66 4.55
N LEU A 310 -18.01 -15.47 4.22
CA LEU A 310 -17.89 -16.13 2.92
C LEU A 310 -18.40 -17.57 3.06
N PRO A 311 -19.56 -17.92 2.45
CA PRO A 311 -20.11 -19.26 2.53
C PRO A 311 -19.29 -20.28 1.72
N PRO A 312 -19.26 -21.56 2.13
CA PRO A 312 -18.71 -22.62 1.29
C PRO A 312 -19.64 -22.83 0.07
N GLY A 313 -19.09 -22.84 -1.14
CA GLY A 313 -19.88 -22.93 -2.37
C GLY A 313 -20.74 -24.20 -2.53
N GLN A 314 -20.56 -25.21 -1.68
CA GLN A 314 -21.46 -26.36 -1.54
C GLN A 314 -21.87 -26.50 -0.06
N PRO A 315 -23.18 -26.56 0.26
CA PRO A 315 -23.65 -26.73 1.62
C PRO A 315 -23.21 -28.10 2.15
N GLY A 316 -22.66 -28.13 3.36
CA GLY A 316 -22.21 -29.37 4.00
C GLY A 316 -23.29 -30.08 4.80
N LEU A 317 -24.44 -29.43 5.00
CA LEU A 317 -25.49 -29.86 5.93
C LEU A 317 -26.46 -30.87 5.29
N ARG A 318 -26.85 -31.89 6.08
CA ARG A 318 -27.99 -32.76 5.78
C ARG A 318 -29.25 -32.25 6.48
N GLN A 319 -30.38 -32.34 5.79
CA GLN A 319 -31.71 -32.20 6.40
C GLN A 319 -32.03 -33.48 7.18
N ILE A 320 -32.41 -33.36 8.45
CA ILE A 320 -32.66 -34.50 9.35
C ILE A 320 -34.02 -34.31 10.04
N ASP A 321 -34.78 -35.41 10.17
CA ASP A 321 -36.02 -35.45 10.95
C ASP A 321 -35.75 -35.45 12.46
N THR A 322 -36.52 -34.63 13.17
CA THR A 322 -36.36 -34.30 14.59
C THR A 322 -36.62 -35.49 15.52
N GLY A 323 -35.62 -35.84 16.35
CA GLY A 323 -35.81 -36.82 17.42
C GLY A 323 -34.55 -37.21 18.17
N SER A 324 -33.77 -36.26 18.71
CA SER A 324 -32.79 -36.58 19.77
C SER A 324 -32.34 -35.34 20.54
N ASP A 325 -31.73 -35.57 21.71
CA ASP A 325 -31.31 -34.58 22.71
C ASP A 325 -30.46 -33.43 22.14
N LEU A 326 -30.62 -32.25 22.74
CA LEU A 326 -30.09 -30.97 22.29
C LEU A 326 -28.56 -30.84 22.49
N HIS A 327 -27.76 -31.60 21.73
CA HIS A 327 -26.30 -31.56 21.80
C HIS A 327 -25.71 -30.35 21.06
N THR A 328 -24.62 -29.79 21.60
CA THR A 328 -23.91 -28.64 20.99
C THR A 328 -22.80 -29.12 20.05
N PRO A 329 -22.60 -28.47 18.89
CA PRO A 329 -21.57 -28.87 17.94
C PRO A 329 -20.16 -28.52 18.46
N ASP A 330 -19.47 -29.51 19.03
CA ASP A 330 -18.09 -29.33 19.50
C ASP A 330 -17.09 -29.58 18.37
N CYS A 331 -16.41 -28.50 17.98
CA CYS A 331 -15.42 -28.54 16.92
C CYS A 331 -14.13 -29.23 17.32
N THR A 332 -13.92 -29.64 18.59
CA THR A 332 -12.70 -30.32 19.06
C THR A 332 -12.67 -31.84 18.79
N SER A 333 -13.81 -32.44 18.47
CA SER A 333 -14.01 -33.89 18.31
C SER A 333 -13.30 -34.51 17.08
N LEU A 334 -12.99 -33.72 16.05
CA LEU A 334 -12.35 -34.19 14.80
C LEU A 334 -10.80 -34.27 14.91
N PRO A 335 -10.12 -35.21 14.23
CA PRO A 335 -8.66 -35.29 14.23
C PRO A 335 -8.01 -34.18 13.37
N GLU A 336 -6.98 -33.51 13.91
CA GLU A 336 -6.21 -32.47 13.20
C GLU A 336 -5.05 -33.09 12.37
N MET A 337 -5.00 -32.77 11.07
CA MET A 337 -3.85 -33.07 10.20
C MET A 337 -3.12 -31.77 9.85
N ARG A 338 -1.86 -31.66 10.25
CA ARG A 338 -1.03 -30.45 10.10
C ARG A 338 -0.49 -30.34 8.66
N LYS A 339 -0.72 -29.20 8.01
CA LYS A 339 -0.20 -28.93 6.65
C LYS A 339 0.77 -27.75 6.55
N ASN A 340 0.60 -26.67 7.32
CA ASN A 340 1.36 -25.42 7.13
C ASN A 340 1.92 -24.84 8.45
N GLU A 341 3.24 -24.85 8.63
CA GLU A 341 3.92 -24.36 9.86
C GLU A 341 3.89 -22.83 10.04
N SER A 342 3.95 -22.06 8.95
CA SER A 342 3.95 -20.59 8.98
C SER A 342 2.61 -20.01 9.42
N LEU A 343 1.53 -20.57 8.90
CA LEU A 343 0.16 -20.24 9.26
C LEU A 343 -0.14 -20.65 10.71
N GLN A 344 0.37 -21.81 11.13
CA GLN A 344 0.21 -22.29 12.50
C GLN A 344 0.90 -21.37 13.51
N ARG A 345 2.09 -20.84 13.22
CA ARG A 345 2.75 -19.85 14.09
C ARG A 345 1.89 -18.60 14.27
N LEU A 346 1.31 -18.09 13.19
CA LEU A 346 0.42 -16.92 13.24
C LEU A 346 -0.85 -17.23 14.06
N LEU A 347 -1.43 -18.42 13.90
CA LEU A 347 -2.59 -18.86 14.68
C LEU A 347 -2.27 -19.01 16.18
N MET A 348 -1.12 -19.58 16.52
CA MET A 348 -0.67 -19.73 17.92
C MET A 348 -0.39 -18.37 18.59
N GLU A 349 0.21 -17.43 17.87
CA GLU A 349 0.43 -16.06 18.36
C GLU A 349 -0.90 -15.32 18.62
N VAL A 350 -1.91 -15.58 17.78
CA VAL A 350 -3.24 -15.01 17.90
C VAL A 350 -3.99 -15.62 19.09
N GLU A 351 -4.02 -16.95 19.22
CA GLU A 351 -4.65 -17.66 20.34
C GLU A 351 -4.06 -17.26 21.70
N GLY A 352 -2.74 -17.06 21.79
CA GLY A 352 -2.08 -16.66 23.04
C GLY A 352 -2.36 -15.21 23.49
N ARG A 353 -2.92 -14.35 22.63
CA ARG A 353 -3.21 -12.92 22.91
C ARG A 353 -4.69 -12.63 23.12
N LEU A 354 -5.53 -13.65 22.99
CA LEU A 354 -6.97 -13.53 22.90
C LEU A 354 -7.61 -13.91 24.24
N ASP A 355 -7.96 -12.90 25.06
CA ASP A 355 -8.71 -13.13 26.29
C ASP A 355 -10.20 -13.34 25.97
N LEU A 356 -10.52 -14.56 25.52
CA LEU A 356 -11.81 -14.93 24.90
C LEU A 356 -12.87 -15.44 25.88
N GLN A 357 -12.70 -15.19 27.16
CA GLN A 357 -13.63 -15.70 28.18
C GLN A 357 -15.01 -15.00 28.14
N GLN A 358 -15.10 -13.82 27.53
CA GLN A 358 -16.35 -13.07 27.40
C GLN A 358 -17.08 -13.41 26.08
N LEU A 359 -18.34 -13.85 26.21
CA LEU A 359 -19.25 -14.00 25.08
C LEU A 359 -19.58 -12.62 24.51
N LYS A 360 -19.20 -12.37 23.27
CA LYS A 360 -19.56 -11.15 22.54
C LYS A 360 -20.18 -11.53 21.19
N PRO A 361 -21.50 -11.38 21.00
CA PRO A 361 -22.12 -11.76 19.74
C PRO A 361 -21.71 -10.82 18.60
N ASP A 362 -21.42 -11.35 17.41
CA ASP A 362 -21.18 -10.53 16.22
C ASP A 362 -22.49 -10.30 15.44
N ARG A 363 -22.98 -9.06 15.43
CA ARG A 363 -24.21 -8.66 14.74
C ARG A 363 -24.21 -9.03 13.25
N HIS A 364 -23.07 -8.91 12.56
CA HIS A 364 -23.00 -9.25 11.13
C HIS A 364 -23.03 -10.77 10.92
N ALA A 365 -22.44 -11.54 11.84
CA ALA A 365 -22.54 -12.99 11.82
C ALA A 365 -23.98 -13.45 12.11
N GLN A 366 -24.70 -12.80 13.02
CA GLN A 366 -26.12 -13.08 13.28
C GLN A 366 -26.98 -12.82 12.03
N GLN A 367 -26.72 -11.73 11.30
CA GLN A 367 -27.41 -11.44 10.04
C GLN A 367 -27.13 -12.50 8.97
N ALA A 368 -25.86 -12.90 8.83
CA ALA A 368 -25.47 -13.96 7.89
C ALA A 368 -26.07 -15.33 8.28
N LEU A 369 -26.11 -15.64 9.57
CA LEU A 369 -26.75 -16.85 10.10
C LEU A 369 -28.26 -16.84 9.83
N GLN A 370 -28.94 -15.73 10.09
CA GLN A 370 -30.37 -15.59 9.79
C GLN A 370 -30.66 -15.76 8.30
N SER A 371 -29.81 -15.19 7.43
CA SER A 371 -29.93 -15.39 5.98
C SER A 371 -29.77 -16.86 5.60
N LEU A 372 -28.85 -17.59 6.26
CA LEU A 372 -28.66 -19.02 6.03
C LEU A 372 -29.87 -19.84 6.49
N LEU A 373 -30.38 -19.57 7.70
CA LEU A 373 -31.58 -20.21 8.25
C LEU A 373 -32.80 -19.99 7.35
N ASN A 374 -33.00 -18.77 6.86
CA ASN A 374 -34.08 -18.44 5.93
C ASN A 374 -33.92 -19.15 4.59
N ASN A 375 -32.71 -19.22 4.04
CA ASN A 375 -32.44 -19.92 2.77
C ASN A 375 -32.66 -21.44 2.87
N LEU A 376 -32.38 -22.02 4.04
CA LEU A 376 -32.57 -23.45 4.32
C LEU A 376 -33.96 -23.76 4.90
N SER A 377 -34.75 -22.74 5.26
CA SER A 377 -36.04 -22.87 5.95
C SER A 377 -36.00 -23.72 7.23
N ILE A 378 -34.92 -23.59 8.02
CA ILE A 378 -34.70 -24.33 9.28
C ILE A 378 -34.62 -23.40 10.49
N SER A 379 -34.90 -23.93 11.68
CA SER A 379 -34.70 -23.23 12.96
C SER A 379 -33.23 -23.27 13.41
N GLU A 380 -32.85 -22.38 14.34
CA GLU A 380 -31.49 -22.38 14.92
C GLU A 380 -31.17 -23.70 15.64
N ASP A 381 -32.15 -24.28 16.32
CA ASP A 381 -32.01 -25.58 16.99
C ASP A 381 -31.84 -26.74 16.00
N GLU A 382 -32.56 -26.71 14.88
CA GLU A 382 -32.39 -27.67 13.78
C GLU A 382 -31.00 -27.55 13.13
N LEU A 383 -30.51 -26.33 12.94
CA LEU A 383 -29.15 -26.11 12.45
C LEU A 383 -28.11 -26.68 13.42
N LYS A 384 -28.27 -26.40 14.72
CA LYS A 384 -27.38 -26.91 15.78
C LYS A 384 -27.33 -28.44 15.78
N LEU A 385 -28.49 -29.10 15.68
CA LEU A 385 -28.59 -30.56 15.58
C LEU A 385 -27.97 -31.09 14.28
N SER A 386 -28.21 -30.44 13.15
CA SER A 386 -27.63 -30.81 11.86
C SER A 386 -26.10 -30.71 11.86
N LEU A 387 -25.53 -29.66 12.47
CA LEU A 387 -24.08 -29.51 12.65
C LEU A 387 -23.50 -30.62 13.52
N TYR A 388 -24.15 -30.95 14.65
CA TYR A 388 -23.73 -32.03 15.53
C TYR A 388 -23.70 -33.39 14.81
N HIS A 389 -24.78 -33.74 14.11
CA HIS A 389 -24.84 -34.99 13.33
C HIS A 389 -23.82 -35.02 12.19
N SER A 390 -23.58 -33.89 11.53
CA SER A 390 -22.62 -33.79 10.43
C SER A 390 -21.17 -34.00 10.88
N PHE A 391 -20.84 -33.72 12.15
CA PHE A 391 -19.55 -34.08 12.73
C PHE A 391 -19.42 -35.57 13.04
N ALA A 392 -20.51 -36.22 13.46
CA ALA A 392 -20.51 -37.66 13.73
C ALA A 392 -20.49 -38.49 12.43
N GLN A 393 -21.24 -38.06 11.41
CA GLN A 393 -21.34 -38.73 10.11
C GLN A 393 -21.26 -37.71 8.97
N PRO A 394 -20.05 -37.40 8.48
CA PRO A 394 -19.87 -36.39 7.44
C PRO A 394 -20.43 -36.87 6.10
N ALA A 395 -21.43 -36.13 5.60
CA ALA A 395 -22.05 -36.37 4.30
C ALA A 395 -21.25 -35.79 3.12
N GLY A 396 -20.41 -34.80 3.42
CA GLY A 396 -19.68 -33.99 2.45
C GLY A 396 -18.34 -33.54 3.01
N PRO A 397 -17.69 -32.53 2.39
CA PRO A 397 -16.38 -32.09 2.82
C PRO A 397 -16.44 -31.49 4.23
N VAL A 398 -15.80 -32.14 5.20
CA VAL A 398 -15.81 -31.76 6.62
C VAL A 398 -15.44 -30.28 6.85
N TRP A 399 -14.56 -29.71 6.02
CA TRP A 399 -14.16 -28.31 6.13
C TRP A 399 -15.31 -27.31 5.88
N SER A 400 -16.30 -27.65 5.05
CA SER A 400 -17.44 -26.76 4.78
C SER A 400 -18.38 -26.70 5.98
N VAL A 401 -18.69 -27.87 6.58
CA VAL A 401 -19.48 -27.98 7.82
C VAL A 401 -18.80 -27.22 8.96
N LEU A 402 -17.48 -27.34 9.10
CA LEU A 402 -16.71 -26.59 10.10
C LEU A 402 -16.77 -25.08 9.87
N ASN A 403 -16.82 -24.62 8.61
CA ASN A 403 -16.98 -23.20 8.29
C ASN A 403 -18.36 -22.67 8.67
N GLU A 404 -19.42 -23.47 8.48
CA GLU A 404 -20.78 -23.14 8.91
C GLU A 404 -20.93 -23.19 10.44
N ALA A 405 -20.31 -24.18 11.11
CA ALA A 405 -20.24 -24.23 12.57
C ALA A 405 -19.54 -23.00 13.15
N ALA A 406 -18.49 -22.50 12.48
CA ALA A 406 -17.83 -21.28 12.88
C ALA A 406 -18.75 -20.05 12.79
N LEU A 407 -19.63 -19.97 11.79
CA LEU A 407 -20.62 -18.90 11.69
C LEU A 407 -21.58 -18.92 12.87
N TYR A 408 -22.11 -20.10 13.20
CA TYR A 408 -22.99 -20.31 14.35
C TYR A 408 -22.32 -19.86 15.66
N TRP A 409 -21.10 -20.32 15.93
CA TRP A 409 -20.38 -19.93 17.14
C TRP A 409 -20.00 -18.45 17.19
N ARG A 410 -19.71 -17.83 16.03
CA ARG A 410 -19.48 -16.39 15.92
C ARG A 410 -20.75 -15.57 16.16
N ALA A 411 -21.92 -16.07 15.77
CA ALA A 411 -23.21 -15.43 16.03
C ALA A 411 -23.62 -15.49 17.51
N ILE A 412 -23.28 -16.60 18.20
CA ILE A 412 -23.47 -16.76 19.65
C ILE A 412 -22.45 -15.96 20.45
N GLY A 413 -21.25 -15.77 19.89
CA GLY A 413 -20.13 -15.09 20.55
C GLY A 413 -19.19 -16.03 21.29
N ASN A 414 -19.27 -17.35 21.07
CA ASN A 414 -18.30 -18.31 21.60
C ASN A 414 -17.12 -18.46 20.64
N TYR A 415 -16.13 -17.59 20.79
CA TYR A 415 -15.05 -17.46 19.83
C TYR A 415 -13.98 -18.54 19.93
N THR A 416 -13.80 -19.15 21.11
CA THR A 416 -12.87 -20.26 21.28
C THR A 416 -13.26 -21.42 20.36
N GLN A 417 -14.56 -21.73 20.33
CA GLN A 417 -15.13 -22.69 19.41
C GLN A 417 -15.05 -22.19 17.96
N ALA A 418 -15.42 -20.94 17.66
CA ALA A 418 -15.36 -20.40 16.30
C ALA A 418 -13.95 -20.47 15.68
N ILE A 419 -12.91 -20.08 16.43
CA ILE A 419 -11.51 -20.18 15.99
C ILE A 419 -11.11 -21.63 15.79
N THR A 420 -11.48 -22.52 16.73
CA THR A 420 -11.18 -23.95 16.62
C THR A 420 -11.80 -24.56 15.36
N CYS A 421 -13.07 -24.23 15.06
CA CYS A 421 -13.74 -24.67 13.85
C CYS A 421 -13.02 -24.15 12.59
N LEU A 422 -12.68 -22.86 12.54
CA LEU A 422 -12.01 -22.24 11.38
C LEU A 422 -10.60 -22.77 11.16
N ARG A 423 -9.85 -23.01 12.24
CA ARG A 423 -8.51 -23.61 12.19
C ARG A 423 -8.56 -25.00 11.57
N ARG A 424 -9.52 -25.81 11.99
CA ARG A 424 -9.72 -27.16 11.45
C ARG A 424 -10.23 -27.12 10.02
N ALA A 425 -11.16 -26.22 9.71
CA ALA A 425 -11.62 -25.99 8.35
C ALA A 425 -10.45 -25.65 7.42
N LEU A 426 -9.55 -24.77 7.86
CA LEU A 426 -8.38 -24.35 7.10
C LEU A 426 -7.39 -25.49 6.84
N ASN A 427 -7.16 -26.36 7.82
CA ASN A 427 -6.29 -27.54 7.68
C ASN A 427 -6.89 -28.62 6.75
N LEU A 428 -8.20 -28.80 6.80
CA LEU A 428 -8.92 -29.81 6.01
C LEU A 428 -9.29 -29.32 4.60
N ALA A 429 -9.40 -28.00 4.38
CA ALA A 429 -9.77 -27.43 3.09
C ALA A 429 -8.70 -27.72 2.02
N PRO A 430 -9.12 -28.04 0.77
CA PRO A 430 -8.20 -28.11 -0.36
C PRO A 430 -7.63 -26.71 -0.64
N THR A 431 -6.42 -26.65 -1.19
CA THR A 431 -5.67 -25.39 -1.40
C THR A 431 -6.46 -24.32 -2.15
N GLN A 432 -7.29 -24.72 -3.12
CA GLN A 432 -8.17 -23.83 -3.88
C GLN A 432 -9.22 -23.14 -3.00
N ASN A 433 -9.73 -23.81 -1.96
CA ASN A 433 -10.80 -23.31 -1.10
C ASN A 433 -10.29 -22.78 0.25
N GLN A 434 -8.96 -22.80 0.50
CA GLN A 434 -8.38 -22.29 1.75
C GLN A 434 -8.61 -20.79 1.96
N HIS A 435 -8.89 -20.02 0.90
CA HIS A 435 -9.24 -18.62 1.00
C HIS A 435 -10.53 -18.39 1.82
N ILE A 436 -11.47 -19.34 1.82
CA ILE A 436 -12.76 -19.24 2.53
C ILE A 436 -12.57 -19.17 4.06
N PRO A 437 -12.00 -20.20 4.73
CA PRO A 437 -11.76 -20.15 6.16
C PRO A 437 -10.78 -19.04 6.56
N LEU A 438 -9.82 -18.65 5.71
CA LEU A 438 -8.93 -17.51 5.96
C LEU A 438 -9.70 -16.18 6.07
N VAL A 439 -10.63 -15.91 5.14
CA VAL A 439 -11.46 -14.70 5.15
C VAL A 439 -12.36 -14.68 6.39
N ASN A 440 -12.99 -15.80 6.72
CA ASN A 440 -13.87 -15.89 7.88
C ASN A 440 -13.12 -15.73 9.19
N LEU A 441 -11.90 -16.29 9.29
CA LEU A 441 -11.01 -16.07 10.44
C LEU A 441 -10.55 -14.62 10.54
N ALA A 442 -10.17 -13.99 9.43
CA ALA A 442 -9.78 -12.59 9.44
C ALA A 442 -10.93 -11.66 9.89
N ASN A 443 -12.15 -11.90 9.42
CA ASN A 443 -13.32 -11.13 9.84
C ASN A 443 -13.65 -11.33 11.33
N LEU A 444 -13.44 -12.54 11.85
CA LEU A 444 -13.53 -12.81 13.29
C LEU A 444 -12.47 -12.02 14.09
N LEU A 445 -11.21 -12.01 13.64
CA LEU A 445 -10.14 -11.23 14.28
C LEU A 445 -10.40 -9.72 14.25
N MET A 446 -10.98 -9.22 13.16
CA MET A 446 -11.38 -7.81 13.06
C MET A 446 -12.44 -7.43 14.09
N HIS A 447 -13.37 -8.33 14.42
CA HIS A 447 -14.38 -8.09 15.45
C HIS A 447 -13.77 -7.90 16.86
N HIS A 448 -12.61 -8.51 17.10
CA HIS A 448 -11.85 -8.40 18.35
C HIS A 448 -10.77 -7.30 18.35
N GLY A 449 -10.64 -6.53 17.27
CA GLY A 449 -9.65 -5.45 17.19
C GLY A 449 -8.27 -5.88 16.67
N PHE A 450 -8.05 -7.15 16.33
CA PHE A 450 -6.78 -7.65 15.78
C PHE A 450 -6.66 -7.37 14.27
N HIS A 451 -6.75 -6.09 13.90
CA HIS A 451 -6.80 -5.65 12.51
C HIS A 451 -5.52 -5.94 11.72
N LEU A 452 -4.36 -5.89 12.37
CA LEU A 452 -3.07 -6.17 11.73
C LEU A 452 -2.98 -7.63 11.30
N ASP A 453 -3.31 -8.56 12.20
CA ASP A 453 -3.23 -9.98 11.92
C ASP A 453 -4.33 -10.42 10.93
N ALA A 454 -5.52 -9.82 11.03
CA ALA A 454 -6.55 -9.97 10.00
C ALA A 454 -6.05 -9.54 8.61
N SER A 455 -5.35 -8.40 8.51
CA SER A 455 -4.82 -7.93 7.22
C SER A 455 -3.80 -8.90 6.61
N LYS A 456 -2.96 -9.54 7.43
CA LYS A 456 -1.99 -10.56 6.97
C LYS A 456 -2.72 -11.79 6.40
N LEU A 457 -3.75 -12.27 7.10
CA LEU A 457 -4.57 -13.40 6.65
C LEU A 457 -5.30 -13.09 5.34
N LEU A 458 -5.82 -11.87 5.19
CA LEU A 458 -6.53 -11.44 3.97
C LEU A 458 -5.59 -11.26 2.78
N VAL A 459 -4.37 -10.78 3.01
CA VAL A 459 -3.33 -10.74 1.97
C VAL A 459 -3.00 -12.15 1.50
N GLN A 460 -2.89 -13.12 2.41
CA GLN A 460 -2.70 -14.53 2.04
C GLN A 460 -3.91 -15.08 1.27
N ALA A 461 -5.14 -14.85 1.73
CA ALA A 461 -6.35 -15.28 1.03
C ALA A 461 -6.41 -14.75 -0.41
N ARG A 462 -6.00 -13.49 -0.62
CA ARG A 462 -5.91 -12.86 -1.94
C ARG A 462 -4.90 -13.51 -2.87
N THR A 463 -3.83 -14.11 -2.34
CA THR A 463 -2.87 -14.86 -3.18
C THR A 463 -3.47 -16.14 -3.74
N LEU A 464 -4.43 -16.73 -3.02
CA LEU A 464 -5.13 -17.96 -3.41
C LEU A 464 -6.28 -17.66 -4.39
N ASP A 465 -7.11 -16.66 -4.09
CA ASP A 465 -8.18 -16.19 -4.98
C ASP A 465 -8.15 -14.67 -5.14
N ARG A 466 -7.89 -14.22 -6.38
CA ARG A 466 -7.86 -12.79 -6.74
C ARG A 466 -9.21 -12.26 -7.19
N SER A 467 -10.17 -13.14 -7.44
CA SER A 467 -11.47 -12.82 -8.04
C SER A 467 -12.59 -12.63 -7.01
N GLU A 468 -12.35 -13.04 -5.76
CA GLU A 468 -13.35 -13.00 -4.69
C GLU A 468 -13.51 -11.57 -4.10
N PRO A 469 -14.64 -10.88 -4.33
CA PRO A 469 -14.84 -9.51 -3.89
C PRO A 469 -14.87 -9.37 -2.36
N LEU A 470 -15.38 -10.35 -1.62
CA LEU A 470 -15.47 -10.28 -0.17
C LEU A 470 -14.09 -10.26 0.51
N VAL A 471 -13.07 -10.87 -0.11
CA VAL A 471 -11.66 -10.78 0.35
C VAL A 471 -11.19 -9.32 0.31
N LEU A 472 -11.44 -8.64 -0.80
CA LEU A 472 -11.01 -7.26 -1.00
C LEU A 472 -11.79 -6.27 -0.12
N LEU A 473 -13.11 -6.45 0.03
CA LEU A 473 -13.90 -5.63 0.95
C LEU A 473 -13.42 -5.78 2.40
N SER A 474 -13.20 -7.02 2.85
CA SER A 474 -12.66 -7.30 4.19
C SER A 474 -11.27 -6.66 4.37
N LEU A 475 -10.41 -6.73 3.35
CA LEU A 475 -9.06 -6.13 3.41
C LEU A 475 -9.10 -4.61 3.44
N GLY A 476 -10.00 -3.99 2.68
CA GLY A 476 -10.25 -2.56 2.72
C GLY A 476 -10.71 -2.11 4.11
N ASN A 477 -11.65 -2.83 4.72
CA ASN A 477 -12.11 -2.56 6.08
C ASN A 477 -10.99 -2.74 7.12
N ALA A 478 -10.14 -3.77 6.98
CA ALA A 478 -8.96 -3.94 7.84
C ALA A 478 -8.00 -2.74 7.74
N TYR A 479 -7.75 -2.23 6.53
CA TYR A 479 -6.92 -1.04 6.34
C TYR A 479 -7.55 0.25 6.87
N LEU A 480 -8.88 0.41 6.77
CA LEU A 480 -9.58 1.51 7.41
C LEU A 480 -9.40 1.46 8.94
N SER A 481 -9.55 0.29 9.56
CA SER A 481 -9.32 0.12 11.00
C SER A 481 -7.87 0.39 11.41
N LEU A 482 -6.90 0.14 10.53
CA LEU A 482 -5.48 0.46 10.73
C LEU A 482 -5.14 1.93 10.39
N LYS A 483 -6.13 2.77 10.05
CA LYS A 483 -5.95 4.16 9.59
C LYS A 483 -5.10 4.29 8.31
N ASN A 484 -4.92 3.21 7.55
CA ASN A 484 -4.24 3.22 6.26
C ASN A 484 -5.24 3.53 5.14
N LEU A 485 -5.63 4.80 5.02
CA LEU A 485 -6.60 5.25 4.02
C LEU A 485 -6.13 4.98 2.59
N SER A 486 -4.85 5.23 2.29
CA SER A 486 -4.27 5.02 0.97
C SER A 486 -4.35 3.57 0.52
N GLY A 487 -4.02 2.63 1.42
CA GLY A 487 -4.15 1.20 1.17
C GLY A 487 -5.60 0.76 0.99
N ALA A 488 -6.50 1.26 1.84
CA ALA A 488 -7.93 0.98 1.73
C ALA A 488 -8.50 1.43 0.38
N LEU A 489 -8.20 2.66 -0.05
CA LEU A 489 -8.65 3.20 -1.34
C LEU A 489 -8.14 2.39 -2.53
N GLN A 490 -6.88 1.94 -2.48
CA GLN A 490 -6.32 1.11 -3.54
C GLN A 490 -7.03 -0.24 -3.65
N VAL A 491 -7.30 -0.89 -2.52
CA VAL A 491 -8.03 -2.16 -2.48
C VAL A 491 -9.48 -1.99 -2.95
N PHE A 492 -10.15 -0.93 -2.52
CA PHE A 492 -11.52 -0.67 -2.96
C PHE A 492 -11.63 -0.33 -4.45
N ARG A 493 -10.63 0.34 -5.04
CA ARG A 493 -10.56 0.51 -6.50
C ARG A 493 -10.48 -0.83 -7.22
N ALA A 494 -9.72 -1.79 -6.68
CA ALA A 494 -9.65 -3.14 -7.25
C ALA A 494 -10.99 -3.88 -7.18
N VAL A 495 -11.84 -3.63 -6.18
CA VAL A 495 -13.22 -4.19 -6.11
C VAL A 495 -14.09 -3.69 -7.25
N LEU A 496 -13.96 -2.41 -7.62
CA LEU A 496 -14.72 -1.80 -8.71
C LEU A 496 -14.30 -2.34 -10.09
N ASP A 497 -13.07 -2.82 -10.21
CA ASP A 497 -12.54 -3.43 -11.44
C ASP A 497 -12.95 -4.91 -11.60
N LEU A 498 -13.56 -5.55 -10.58
CA LEU A 498 -14.05 -6.92 -10.70
C LEU A 498 -15.29 -6.98 -11.61
N ASN A 499 -15.47 -8.10 -12.33
CA ASN A 499 -16.61 -8.31 -13.22
C ASN A 499 -17.68 -9.25 -12.61
N ARG A 500 -17.50 -9.67 -11.35
CA ARG A 500 -18.40 -10.57 -10.63
C ARG A 500 -19.40 -9.75 -9.81
N GLY A 501 -20.69 -10.09 -9.92
CA GLY A 501 -21.73 -9.46 -9.11
C GLY A 501 -21.51 -9.71 -7.62
N CYS A 502 -21.68 -8.66 -6.82
CA CYS A 502 -21.47 -8.68 -5.38
C CYS A 502 -22.49 -7.73 -4.73
N PRO A 503 -23.52 -8.25 -4.03
CA PRO A 503 -24.54 -7.41 -3.39
C PRO A 503 -23.95 -6.60 -2.23
N GLU A 504 -23.08 -7.19 -1.40
CA GLU A 504 -22.41 -6.53 -0.28
C GLU A 504 -21.50 -5.38 -0.73
N CYS A 505 -21.00 -5.48 -1.96
CA CYS A 505 -20.20 -4.43 -2.57
C CYS A 505 -21.05 -3.20 -2.88
N ARG A 506 -22.34 -3.34 -3.22
CA ARG A 506 -23.24 -2.19 -3.46
C ARG A 506 -23.39 -1.35 -2.20
N ASP A 507 -23.61 -2.00 -1.07
CA ASP A 507 -23.77 -1.33 0.23
C ASP A 507 -22.47 -0.63 0.65
N SER A 508 -21.32 -1.27 0.40
CA SER A 508 -20.01 -0.68 0.63
C SER A 508 -19.64 0.42 -0.37
N LEU A 509 -20.24 0.46 -1.56
CA LEU A 509 -19.84 1.34 -2.65
C LEU A 509 -20.05 2.81 -2.30
N GLN A 510 -21.13 3.15 -1.59
CA GLN A 510 -21.37 4.52 -1.12
C GLN A 510 -20.26 4.99 -0.19
N MET A 511 -19.89 4.16 0.79
CA MET A 511 -18.78 4.44 1.69
C MET A 511 -17.46 4.58 0.92
N ILE A 512 -17.15 3.63 0.04
CA ILE A 512 -15.95 3.63 -0.81
C ILE A 512 -15.83 4.92 -1.63
N ARG A 513 -16.94 5.36 -2.22
CA ARG A 513 -17.00 6.58 -3.04
C ARG A 513 -16.90 7.85 -2.23
N CYS A 514 -17.50 7.90 -1.04
CA CYS A 514 -17.38 9.06 -0.15
C CYS A 514 -15.97 9.21 0.45
N LEU A 515 -15.19 8.12 0.50
CA LEU A 515 -13.80 8.13 0.95
C LEU A 515 -12.79 8.51 -0.15
N GLN A 516 -13.19 8.47 -1.43
CA GLN A 516 -12.38 8.90 -2.60
C GLN A 516 -12.41 10.41 -2.78
#